data_AF-A0A9C8A9I0-F1
#
_entry.id   AF-A0A9C8A9I0-F1
#
_cell.length_a   1.000
_cell.length_b   1.000
_cell.length_c   1.000
_cell.angle_alpha   90.00
_cell.angle_beta   90.00
_cell.angle_gamma   90.00
#
_symmetry.space_group_name_H-M   'P 1'
#
loop_
_entity.id
_entity.type
_entity.pdbx_description
1 polymer ?
#
loop_
_entity_poly.entity_id
_entity_poly.type
_entity_poly.pdbx_seq_one_letter_code
_entity_poly.pdbx_strand_id
1 'polypeptide(L)'
;MDIFPSKTKATVLTEAEALEFFAFLLSSARTQINDPALYASMRLLTAAEKLREFIRERVSPETKALLSDTDELTTRAQIYMSDLEAYTADLDELCSLTAQFYVDQSGLKDGGA
;
A
#
# COMPACT_ATOMS: atom_id res chain seq x y z
N MET A 1 2.87 25.83 -26.30
CA MET A 1 3.45 24.48 -26.19
C MET A 1 2.64 23.77 -25.11
N ASP A 2 1.58 23.09 -25.51
CA ASP A 2 0.74 22.33 -24.57
C ASP A 2 1.45 21.03 -24.24
N ILE A 3 1.90 20.90 -22.98
CA ILE A 3 2.78 19.82 -22.53
C ILE A 3 2.00 18.50 -22.35
N PHE A 4 0.66 18.53 -22.33
CA PHE A 4 -0.16 17.30 -22.20
C PHE A 4 -1.45 17.39 -23.03
N PRO A 5 -1.58 16.62 -24.13
CA PRO A 5 -2.83 16.55 -24.87
C PRO A 5 -3.88 15.78 -24.06
N SER A 6 -5.06 16.38 -23.90
CA SER A 6 -6.25 15.72 -23.35
C SER A 6 -6.58 14.46 -24.16
N LYS A 7 -6.41 13.30 -23.52
CA LYS A 7 -6.94 12.00 -23.93
C LYS A 7 -7.56 11.36 -22.70
N THR A 8 -8.72 10.72 -22.90
CA THR A 8 -9.42 9.76 -22.02
C THR A 8 -8.60 9.36 -20.80
N LYS A 9 -9.08 9.56 -19.55
CA LYS A 9 -8.38 9.27 -18.27
C LYS A 9 -7.50 8.01 -18.36
N ALA A 10 -6.31 8.15 -18.93
CA ALA A 10 -5.37 7.08 -19.10
C ALA A 10 -4.47 7.23 -17.90
N THR A 11 -4.62 6.32 -16.94
CA THR A 11 -3.71 6.24 -15.81
C THR A 11 -2.30 6.02 -16.35
N VAL A 12 -1.36 6.84 -15.88
CA VAL A 12 0.06 6.75 -16.26
C VAL A 12 0.67 5.40 -15.84
N LEU A 13 0.14 4.82 -14.75
CA LEU A 13 0.49 3.49 -14.26
C LEU A 13 -0.56 2.46 -14.70
N THR A 14 -0.09 1.27 -15.05
CA THR A 14 -0.90 0.06 -15.09
C THR A 14 -1.36 -0.34 -13.70
N GLU A 15 -2.33 -1.25 -13.61
CA GLU A 15 -2.80 -1.80 -12.32
C GLU A 15 -1.67 -2.49 -11.55
N ALA A 16 -0.84 -3.29 -12.23
CA ALA A 16 0.30 -3.96 -11.63
C ALA A 16 1.34 -2.96 -11.09
N GLU A 17 1.71 -1.94 -11.87
CA GLU A 17 2.66 -0.91 -11.42
C GLU A 17 2.11 -0.09 -10.24
N ALA A 18 0.81 0.20 -10.24
CA ALA A 18 0.17 0.90 -9.12
C ALA A 18 0.18 0.05 -7.84
N LEU A 19 -0.03 -1.26 -7.97
CA LEU A 19 0.08 -2.19 -6.85
C LEU A 19 1.52 -2.35 -6.36
N GLU A 20 2.51 -2.39 -7.27
CA GLU A 20 3.92 -2.49 -6.88
C GLU A 20 4.34 -1.24 -6.12
N PHE A 21 3.88 -0.08 -6.57
CA PHE A 21 4.12 1.18 -5.88
C PHE A 21 3.42 1.23 -4.52
N PHE A 22 2.19 0.71 -4.41
CA PHE A 22 1.50 0.58 -3.12
C PHE A 22 2.29 -0.31 -2.14
N ALA A 23 2.75 -1.48 -2.59
CA ALA A 23 3.57 -2.39 -1.79
C ALA A 23 4.91 -1.78 -1.37
N PHE A 24 5.54 -1.03 -2.28
CA PHE A 24 6.77 -0.29 -1.99
C PHE A 24 6.56 0.75 -0.88
N LEU A 25 5.44 1.49 -0.91
CA LEU A 25 5.13 2.48 0.13
C LEU A 25 4.91 1.83 1.50
N LEU A 26 4.20 0.70 1.57
CA LEU A 26 3.95 -0.04 2.81
C LEU A 26 5.23 -0.60 3.42
N SER A 27 6.02 -1.30 2.62
CA SER A 27 7.31 -1.86 3.06
C SER A 27 8.29 -0.76 3.48
N SER A 28 8.33 0.35 2.75
CA SER A 28 9.14 1.52 3.13
C SER A 28 8.65 2.12 4.45
N ALA A 29 7.34 2.24 4.67
CA ALA A 29 6.79 2.73 5.94
C ALA A 29 7.25 1.85 7.11
N ARG A 30 7.27 0.54 6.92
CA ARG A 30 7.74 -0.42 7.93
C ARG A 30 9.21 -0.28 8.26
N THR A 31 10.08 -0.08 7.27
CA THR A 31 11.53 0.10 7.52
C THR A 31 11.83 1.38 8.30
N GLN A 32 10.99 2.40 8.16
CA GLN A 32 11.18 3.71 8.80
C GLN A 32 10.57 3.82 10.20
N ILE A 33 10.02 2.73 10.75
CA ILE A 33 9.34 2.75 12.05
C ILE A 33 10.26 3.09 13.22
N ASN A 34 11.55 2.74 13.10
CA ASN A 34 12.57 2.99 14.11
C ASN A 34 13.35 4.29 13.85
N ASP A 35 13.02 5.03 12.79
CA ASP A 35 13.76 6.23 12.41
C ASP A 35 13.34 7.40 13.32
N PRO A 36 14.27 8.03 14.07
CA PRO A 36 13.91 8.99 15.10
C PRO A 36 13.19 10.22 14.53
N ALA A 37 11.95 10.40 14.99
CA ALA A 37 11.27 11.68 15.21
C ALA A 37 10.61 12.45 14.04
N LEU A 38 10.50 11.93 12.81
CA LEU A 38 9.97 12.75 11.69
C LEU A 38 8.75 12.22 10.91
N TYR A 39 7.91 11.36 11.51
CA TYR A 39 6.65 10.90 10.90
C TYR A 39 6.86 10.21 9.53
N ALA A 40 8.07 9.73 9.23
CA ALA A 40 8.44 9.28 7.90
C ALA A 40 7.62 8.04 7.47
N SER A 41 7.49 7.06 8.38
CA SER A 41 6.57 5.93 8.25
C SER A 41 5.11 6.37 8.03
N MET A 42 4.63 7.34 8.80
CA MET A 42 3.25 7.85 8.68
C MET A 42 3.00 8.55 7.34
N ARG A 43 3.96 9.34 6.84
CA ARG A 43 3.85 10.01 5.53
C ARG A 43 3.77 9.02 4.38
N LEU A 44 4.55 7.95 4.46
CA LEU A 44 4.51 6.86 3.48
C LEU A 44 3.18 6.11 3.54
N LEU A 45 2.66 5.86 4.74
CA LEU A 45 1.35 5.26 4.92
C LEU A 45 0.22 6.15 4.38
N THR A 46 0.28 7.47 4.63
CA THR A 46 -0.65 8.43 4.04
C THR A 46 -0.56 8.42 2.51
N ALA A 47 0.63 8.33 1.93
CA ALA A 47 0.79 8.23 0.49
C ALA A 47 0.16 6.95 -0.07
N ALA A 48 0.32 5.81 0.62
CA ALA A 48 -0.30 4.54 0.26
C ALA A 48 -1.84 4.63 0.30
N GLU A 49 -2.40 5.27 1.33
CA GLU A 49 -3.85 5.51 1.45
C GLU A 49 -4.36 6.38 0.29
N LYS A 50 -3.68 7.49 -0.04
CA LYS A 50 -4.09 8.35 -1.16
C LYS A 50 -4.02 7.63 -2.50
N LEU A 51 -3.03 6.76 -2.69
CA LEU A 51 -2.94 5.92 -3.89
C LEU A 51 -4.11 4.94 -3.93
N ARG A 52 -4.39 4.21 -2.84
CA ARG A 52 -5.52 3.28 -2.73
C ARG A 52 -6.85 3.95 -3.10
N GLU A 53 -7.15 5.08 -2.47
CA GLU A 53 -8.38 5.86 -2.73
C GLU A 53 -8.52 6.27 -4.20
N PHE A 54 -7.39 6.61 -4.84
CA PHE A 54 -7.36 7.00 -6.24
C PHE A 54 -7.62 5.83 -7.20
N ILE A 55 -7.16 4.62 -6.87
CA ILE A 55 -7.21 3.45 -7.75
C ILE A 55 -8.38 2.50 -7.45
N ARG A 56 -9.02 2.53 -6.26
CA ARG A 56 -10.00 1.50 -5.84
C ARG A 56 -11.19 1.26 -6.77
N GLU A 57 -11.59 2.26 -7.55
CA GLU A 57 -12.70 2.16 -8.52
C GLU A 57 -12.22 1.90 -9.96
N ARG A 58 -10.92 1.63 -10.15
CA ARG A 58 -10.26 1.52 -11.47
C ARG A 58 -9.46 0.24 -11.65
N VAL A 59 -9.47 -0.61 -10.63
CA VAL A 59 -8.72 -1.87 -10.57
C VAL A 59 -9.67 -3.05 -10.74
N SER A 60 -9.11 -4.22 -11.01
CA SER A 60 -9.85 -5.48 -11.05
C SER A 60 -10.57 -5.79 -9.73
N PRO A 61 -11.61 -6.65 -9.75
CA PRO A 61 -12.30 -7.08 -8.53
C PRO A 61 -11.37 -7.72 -7.48
N GLU A 62 -10.37 -8.48 -7.93
CA GLU A 62 -9.38 -9.14 -7.06
C GLU A 62 -8.55 -8.10 -6.32
N THR A 63 -8.00 -7.13 -7.04
CA THR A 63 -7.27 -6.01 -6.44
C THR A 63 -8.17 -5.16 -5.55
N LYS A 64 -9.43 -4.95 -5.94
CA LYS A 64 -10.38 -4.21 -5.11
C LYS A 64 -10.63 -4.88 -3.76
N ALA A 65 -10.62 -6.22 -3.70
CA ALA A 65 -10.71 -6.97 -2.45
C ALA A 65 -9.49 -6.69 -1.56
N LEU A 66 -8.27 -6.83 -2.09
CA LEU A 66 -7.04 -6.48 -1.37
C LEU A 66 -7.09 -5.05 -0.81
N LEU A 67 -7.45 -4.07 -1.65
CA LEU A 67 -7.50 -2.67 -1.22
C LEU A 67 -8.53 -2.46 -0.10
N SER A 68 -9.66 -3.18 -0.14
CA SER A 68 -10.67 -3.13 0.93
C SER A 68 -10.13 -3.72 2.23
N ASP A 69 -9.42 -4.85 2.18
CA ASP A 69 -8.83 -5.48 3.37
C ASP A 69 -7.77 -4.58 4.04
N THR A 70 -7.07 -3.76 3.26
CA THR A 70 -6.06 -2.81 3.78
C THR A 70 -6.64 -1.50 4.36
N ASP A 71 -7.95 -1.23 4.18
CA ASP A 71 -8.58 0.04 4.57
C ASP A 71 -8.72 0.20 6.09
N GLU A 72 -9.13 -0.87 6.78
CA GLU A 72 -9.28 -0.87 8.23
C GLU A 72 -7.92 -0.67 8.94
N LEU A 73 -6.87 -1.28 8.39
CA LEU A 73 -5.51 -1.23 8.91
C LEU A 73 -4.85 0.16 8.81
N THR A 74 -5.05 0.85 7.70
CA THR A 74 -4.55 2.23 7.52
C THR A 74 -5.26 3.22 8.43
N THR A 75 -6.55 3.01 8.68
CA THR A 75 -7.34 3.80 9.64
C THR A 75 -6.86 3.57 11.08
N ARG A 76 -6.60 2.32 11.47
CA ARG A 76 -6.05 1.98 12.79
C ARG A 76 -4.67 2.59 13.02
N ALA A 77 -3.78 2.50 12.05
CA ALA A 77 -2.42 3.02 12.12
C ALA A 77 -2.33 4.56 12.32
N GLN A 78 -3.35 5.33 11.91
CA GLN A 78 -3.43 6.77 12.17
C GLN A 78 -3.79 7.11 13.63
N ILE A 79 -4.39 6.17 14.37
CA ILE A 79 -4.88 6.37 15.74
C ILE A 79 -3.76 6.15 16.77
N TYR A 80 -2.72 5.37 16.43
CA TYR A 80 -1.68 4.91 17.37
C TYR A 80 -0.46 5.82 17.52
N MET A 81 -0.58 7.15 17.35
CA MET A 81 0.56 8.07 17.60
C MET A 81 1.19 7.91 19.01
N SER A 82 0.48 7.31 19.96
CA SER A 82 0.95 7.03 21.33
C SER A 82 1.32 5.56 21.62
N ASP A 83 1.12 4.62 20.68
CA ASP A 83 1.38 3.19 20.88
C ASP A 83 2.16 2.59 19.70
N LEU A 84 3.49 2.59 19.83
CA LEU A 84 4.41 2.13 18.79
C LEU A 84 4.31 0.63 18.53
N GLU A 85 3.97 -0.17 19.54
CA GLU A 85 3.89 -1.63 19.40
C GLU A 85 2.67 -2.02 18.57
N ALA A 86 1.51 -1.42 18.85
CA ALA A 86 0.30 -1.59 18.05
C ALA A 86 0.49 -1.10 16.61
N TYR A 87 1.11 0.07 16.41
CA TYR A 87 1.43 0.60 15.07
C TYR A 87 2.37 -0.33 14.28
N THR A 88 3.34 -0.95 14.97
CA THR A 88 4.25 -1.92 14.34
C THR A 88 3.51 -3.16 13.85
N ALA A 89 2.63 -3.71 14.69
CA ALA A 89 1.86 -4.90 14.37
C ALA A 89 0.93 -4.68 13.15
N ASP A 90 0.25 -3.54 13.08
CA ASP A 90 -0.61 -3.19 11.95
C ASP A 90 0.20 -3.06 10.64
N LEU A 91 1.41 -2.47 10.69
CA LEU A 91 2.27 -2.38 9.51
C LEU A 91 2.81 -3.76 9.06
N ASP A 92 3.11 -4.65 10.01
CA ASP A 92 3.49 -6.04 9.71
C ASP A 92 2.34 -6.80 9.04
N GLU A 93 1.10 -6.62 9.52
CA GLU A 93 -0.09 -7.22 8.93
C GLU A 93 -0.32 -6.72 7.49
N LEU A 94 -0.22 -5.40 7.27
CA LEU A 94 -0.30 -4.79 5.94
C LEU A 94 0.74 -5.33 4.95
N CYS A 95 1.99 -5.46 5.40
CA CYS A 95 3.06 -6.01 4.58
C CYS A 95 2.79 -7.49 4.23
N SER A 96 2.30 -8.27 5.21
CA SER A 96 2.01 -9.69 5.04
C SER A 96 0.86 -9.94 4.07
N LEU A 97 -0.25 -9.20 4.20
CA LEU A 97 -1.40 -9.29 3.29
C LEU A 97 -1.00 -8.94 1.85
N THR A 98 -0.23 -7.87 1.70
CA THR A 98 0.24 -7.44 0.38
C THR A 98 1.18 -8.46 -0.24
N ALA A 99 2.13 -9.01 0.53
CA ALA A 99 3.04 -10.04 0.06
C ALA A 99 2.30 -11.33 -0.36
N GLN A 100 1.32 -11.77 0.44
CA GLN A 100 0.51 -12.95 0.13
C GLN A 100 -0.24 -12.77 -1.19
N PHE A 101 -0.82 -11.60 -1.44
CA PHE A 101 -1.49 -11.30 -2.70
C PHE A 101 -0.54 -11.48 -3.91
N TYR A 102 0.72 -11.04 -3.80
CA TYR A 102 1.72 -11.24 -4.86
C TYR A 102 2.11 -12.71 -5.03
N VAL A 103 2.24 -13.45 -3.94
CA VAL A 103 2.49 -14.90 -3.97
C VAL A 103 1.38 -15.62 -4.74
N ASP A 104 0.12 -15.28 -4.43
CA ASP A 104 -1.06 -15.88 -5.06
C ASP A 104 -1.14 -15.54 -6.55
N GLN A 105 -0.86 -14.28 -6.94
CA GLN A 105 -0.88 -13.86 -8.34
C GLN A 105 0.30 -14.38 -9.18
N SER A 106 1.48 -14.52 -8.57
CA SER A 106 2.68 -15.00 -9.28
C SER A 106 2.72 -16.52 -9.45
N GLY A 107 1.92 -17.27 -8.69
CA GLY A 107 1.96 -18.73 -8.66
C GLY A 107 3.24 -19.29 -8.03
N LEU A 108 4.04 -18.44 -7.36
CA LEU A 108 5.18 -18.86 -6.56
C LEU A 108 4.66 -19.60 -5.32
N LYS A 109 4.51 -20.92 -5.40
CA LYS A 109 4.22 -21.71 -4.19
C LYS A 109 5.32 -21.47 -3.15
N ASP A 110 4.91 -21.23 -1.91
CA ASP A 110 5.78 -21.08 -0.74
C ASP A 110 7.01 -21.97 -0.87
N GLY A 111 8.17 -21.34 -1.04
CA GLY A 111 9.45 -22.00 -0.94
C GLY A 111 9.64 -22.42 0.50
N GLY A 112 9.14 -23.61 0.83
CA GLY A 112 9.30 -24.22 2.14
C GLY A 112 10.77 -24.21 2.55
N ALA A 113 11.03 -23.61 3.71
CA ALA A 113 12.24 -23.78 4.49
C ALA A 113 11.84 -24.30 5.88
#